data_AF-A0A534MSD3-F1
#
_entry.id   AF-A0A534MSD3-F1
#
_cell.length_a   1.000
_cell.length_b   1.000
_cell.length_c   1.000
_cell.angle_alpha   90.00
_cell.angle_beta   90.00
_cell.angle_gamma   90.00
#
_symmetry.space_group_name_H-M   'P 1'
#
loop_
_entity.id
_entity.type
_entity.pdbx_description
1 polymer ?
#
loop_
_entity_poly.entity_id
_entity_poly.type
_entity_poly.pdbx_seq_one_letter_code
_entity_poly.pdbx_strand_id
1 'polypeptide(L)' 'MPLRLVIRKIDGRGRIVIPAEWRKKWRCGTQVILRSRGESVEILPREKASLTAFFDRVEFDVKADLSDWHALRRDLRKK' A
#
# COMPACT_ATOMS: atom_id res chain seq x y z
N MET A 1 -20.44 11.08 8.65
CA MET A 1 -19.94 12.30 7.96
C MET A 1 -20.86 12.61 6.79
N PRO A 2 -21.23 13.87 6.55
CA PRO A 2 -22.11 14.23 5.44
C PRO A 2 -21.42 14.03 4.09
N LEU A 3 -22.19 13.68 3.08
CA LEU A 3 -21.75 13.54 1.70
C LEU A 3 -21.23 14.91 1.20
N ARG A 4 -20.00 14.96 0.68
CA ARG A 4 -19.46 16.16 0.00
C ARG A 4 -19.26 15.85 -1.48
N LEU A 5 -20.01 16.55 -2.33
CA LEU A 5 -19.91 16.48 -3.78
C LEU A 5 -19.08 17.66 -4.28
N VAL A 6 -18.10 17.38 -5.15
CA VAL A 6 -17.27 18.41 -5.78
C VAL A 6 -17.16 18.07 -7.26
N ILE A 7 -17.55 19.01 -8.13
CA ILE A 7 -17.38 18.88 -9.57
C ILE A 7 -15.99 19.38 -9.94
N ARG A 8 -15.23 18.57 -10.68
CA ARG A 8 -13.91 18.94 -11.20
C ARG A 8 -13.87 18.63 -12.68
N LYS A 9 -13.20 19.50 -13.46
CA LYS A 9 -12.89 19.20 -14.85
C LYS A 9 -11.87 18.07 -14.92
N ILE A 10 -12.07 17.19 -15.89
CA ILE A 10 -11.08 16.20 -16.31
C ILE A 10 -10.14 16.93 -17.28
N ASP A 11 -8.84 16.77 -17.11
CA ASP A 11 -7.89 17.35 -18.06
C ASP A 11 -7.77 16.53 -19.35
N GLY A 12 -7.03 17.03 -20.34
CA GLY A 12 -6.88 16.37 -21.65
C GLY A 12 -6.22 14.97 -21.61
N ARG A 13 -5.71 14.52 -20.46
CA ARG A 13 -5.14 13.19 -20.27
C ARG A 13 -6.02 12.28 -19.40
N GLY A 14 -7.25 12.71 -19.08
CA GLY A 14 -8.16 11.92 -18.25
C GLY A 14 -7.89 12.06 -16.74
N ARG A 15 -7.09 13.02 -16.28
CA ARG A 15 -6.73 13.16 -14.86
C ARG A 15 -7.73 14.05 -14.14
N ILE A 16 -8.00 13.73 -12.88
CA ILE A 16 -8.76 14.57 -11.95
C ILE A 16 -7.87 15.04 -10.80
N VAL A 17 -8.07 16.29 -10.38
CA VAL A 17 -7.34 16.84 -9.23
C VAL A 17 -8.14 16.62 -7.96
N ILE A 18 -7.65 15.75 -7.08
CA ILE A 18 -8.21 15.52 -5.75
C ILE A 18 -7.93 16.75 -4.86
N PRO A 19 -8.97 17.34 -4.22
CA PRO A 19 -8.81 18.48 -3.32
C PRO A 19 -7.75 18.23 -2.23
N ALA A 20 -6.97 19.26 -1.89
CA ALA A 20 -5.87 19.17 -0.93
C ALA A 20 -6.33 18.65 0.45
N GLU A 21 -7.49 19.11 0.92
CA GLU A 21 -8.08 18.69 2.19
C GLU A 21 -8.38 17.18 2.25
N TRP A 22 -8.77 16.58 1.12
CA TRP A 22 -9.05 15.14 1.06
C TRP A 22 -7.75 14.33 1.07
N ARG A 23 -6.71 14.83 0.38
CA ARG A 23 -5.37 14.20 0.37
C ARG A 23 -4.76 14.18 1.77
N LYS A 24 -4.89 15.27 2.54
CA LYS A 24 -4.41 15.34 3.93
C LYS A 24 -5.09 14.31 4.83
N LYS A 25 -6.41 14.15 4.67
CA LYS A 25 -7.22 13.26 5.51
C LYS A 25 -6.91 11.77 5.29
N TRP A 26 -6.83 11.34 4.04
CA TRP A 26 -6.77 9.91 3.72
C TRP A 26 -5.36 9.33 3.66
N ARG A 27 -4.31 10.16 3.89
CA ARG A 27 -2.89 9.77 3.69
C ARG A 27 -2.69 8.97 2.39
N CYS A 28 -3.43 9.31 1.34
CA CYS A 28 -3.31 8.65 0.06
C CYS A 28 -1.85 8.78 -0.37
N GLY A 29 -1.18 7.65 -0.60
CA GLY A 29 0.15 7.65 -1.20
C GLY A 29 0.08 8.12 -2.65
N THR A 30 1.01 7.61 -3.47
CA THR A 30 1.01 7.84 -4.92
C THR A 30 -0.02 6.98 -5.66
N GLN A 31 -0.75 6.11 -4.95
CA GLN A 31 -1.66 5.12 -5.52
C GLN A 31 -3.03 5.18 -4.88
N VAL A 32 -4.05 4.88 -5.68
CA VAL A 32 -5.45 4.71 -5.27
C VAL A 32 -5.98 3.44 -5.92
N ILE A 33 -7.04 2.88 -5.35
CA ILE A 33 -7.77 1.78 -5.98
C ILE A 33 -8.91 2.40 -6.79
N LEU A 34 -8.96 2.07 -8.09
CA LEU A 34 -10.09 2.38 -8.96
C LEU A 34 -10.98 1.14 -9.03
N ARG A 35 -12.22 1.27 -8.60
CA ARG A 35 -13.22 0.19 -8.68
C ARG A 35 -14.33 0.61 -9.63
N SER A 36 -14.52 -0.17 -10.68
CA SER A 36 -15.65 0.03 -11.60
C SER A 36 -16.95 -0.51 -10.98
N ARG A 37 -18.01 0.30 -11.08
CA ARG A 37 -19.39 -0.04 -10.71
C ARG A 37 -20.33 0.26 -11.88
N GLY A 38 -20.00 -0.26 -13.07
CA GLY A 38 -20.82 -0.10 -14.27
C GLY A 38 -20.95 1.36 -14.73
N GLU A 39 -21.83 2.11 -14.09
CA GLU A 39 -22.12 3.53 -14.34
C GLU A 39 -21.21 4.50 -13.57
N SER A 40 -20.45 4.01 -12.58
CA SER A 40 -19.57 4.86 -11.77
C SER A 40 -18.21 4.22 -11.52
N VAL A 41 -17.22 5.04 -11.23
CA VAL A 41 -15.91 4.60 -10.73
C VAL A 41 -15.74 5.12 -9.31
N GLU A 42 -15.51 4.21 -8.38
CA GLU A 42 -15.13 4.54 -7.00
C GLU A 42 -13.61 4.68 -6.92
N ILE A 43 -13.16 5.76 -6.27
CA ILE A 43 -11.75 6.00 -5.96
C ILE A 43 -11.57 5.77 -4.47
N LEU A 44 -10.90 4.69 -4.11
CA LEU A 44 -10.65 4.31 -2.73
C LEU A 44 -9.20 4.60 -2.36
N PRO A 45 -8.92 5.09 -1.14
CA PRO A 45 -7.55 5.24 -0.69
C PRO A 45 -6.86 3.88 -0.64
N ARG A 46 -5.63 3.81 -1.13
CA ARG A 46 -4.75 2.68 -0.86
C ARG A 46 -3.83 3.08 0.27
N GLU A 47 -4.02 2.48 1.43
CA GLU A 47 -3.05 2.62 2.51
C GLU A 47 -1.69 2.11 2.01
N LYS A 48 -0.61 2.80 2.40
CA LYS A 48 0.73 2.29 2.14
C LYS A 48 0.84 0.96 2.86
N ALA A 49 1.03 -0.12 2.10
CA ALA A 49 1.35 -1.40 2.69
C ALA A 49 2.62 -1.21 3.53
N SER A 50 2.51 -1.47 4.84
CA SER A 50 3.68 -1.51 5.70
C SER A 50 4.43 -2.79 5.39
N LEU A 51 5.67 -2.67 4.89
CA LEU A 51 6.53 -3.85 4.73
C LEU A 51 6.76 -4.55 6.08
N THR A 52 6.71 -3.79 7.19
CA THR A 52 6.77 -4.31 8.55
C THR A 52 5.65 -5.30 8.84
N ALA A 53 4.45 -5.15 8.23
CA ALA A 53 3.36 -6.11 8.40
C ALA A 53 3.67 -7.50 7.82
N PHE A 54 4.73 -7.63 7.02
CA PHE A 54 5.17 -8.91 6.46
C PHE A 54 6.36 -9.51 7.20
N PHE A 55 7.02 -8.76 8.11
CA PHE A 55 8.18 -9.28 8.85
C PHE A 55 7.79 -10.44 9.76
N ASP A 56 6.67 -10.34 10.46
CA ASP A 56 6.18 -11.39 11.36
C ASP A 56 5.61 -12.61 10.62
N ARG A 57 5.43 -12.53 9.30
CA ARG A 57 4.91 -13.64 8.50
C ARG A 57 6.01 -14.60 8.03
N VAL A 58 7.28 -14.19 8.13
CA VAL A 58 8.39 -15.02 7.68
C VAL A 58 8.88 -15.88 8.85
N GLU A 59 8.31 -17.07 8.97
CA GLU A 59 8.82 -18.11 9.87
C GLU A 59 10.04 -18.78 9.23
N PHE A 60 11.22 -18.54 9.81
CA PHE A 60 12.43 -19.29 9.45
C PHE A 60 12.65 -20.39 10.48
N ASP A 61 12.56 -21.65 10.06
CA ASP A 61 13.06 -22.78 10.85
C ASP A 61 14.59 -22.85 10.69
N VAL A 62 15.30 -22.03 11.46
CA VAL A 62 16.77 -22.01 11.49
C VAL A 62 17.26 -22.73 12.74
N LYS A 63 18.15 -23.71 12.57
CA LYS A 63 18.77 -24.43 13.69
C LYS A 63 20.05 -23.76 14.20
N ALA A 64 20.55 -22.76 13.48
CA ALA A 64 21.77 -22.03 13.83
C ALA A 64 21.50 -20.95 14.87
N ASP A 65 22.45 -20.76 15.79
CA ASP A 65 22.47 -19.63 16.71
C ASP A 65 22.51 -18.32 15.92
N LEU A 66 21.56 -17.42 16.20
CA LEU A 66 21.45 -16.09 15.58
C LEU A 66 22.66 -15.20 15.89
N SER A 67 23.45 -15.55 16.91
CA SER A 67 24.67 -14.85 17.32
C SER A 67 25.86 -15.14 16.40
N ASP A 68 25.85 -16.29 15.69
CA ASP A 68 26.87 -16.64 14.70
C ASP A 68 26.34 -16.43 13.26
N TRP A 69 26.63 -15.23 12.75
CA TRP A 69 26.27 -14.83 11.38
C TRP A 69 26.80 -15.77 10.29
N HIS A 70 27.96 -16.40 10.50
CA HIS A 70 28.58 -17.28 9.51
C HIS A 70 27.92 -18.67 9.49
N ALA A 71 27.47 -19.16 10.64
CA ALA A 71 26.69 -20.40 10.74
C ALA A 71 25.28 -20.19 10.14
N LEU A 72 24.60 -19.09 10.52
CA LEU A 72 23.29 -18.72 10.01
C LEU A 72 23.26 -18.62 8.48
N ARG A 73 24.24 -17.93 7.88
CA ARG A 73 24.33 -17.76 6.43
C ARG A 73 24.58 -19.08 5.68
N ARG A 74 25.27 -20.04 6.30
CA ARG A 74 25.46 -21.38 5.74
C ARG A 74 24.17 -22.18 5.76
N ASP A 75 23.40 -22.08 6.85
CA ASP A 75 22.13 -22.81 7.00
C ASP A 75 21.06 -22.31 6.03
N LEU A 76 20.95 -20.98 5.88
CA LEU A 76 20.02 -20.34 4.94
C LEU A 76 20.31 -20.65 3.46
N ARG A 77 21.55 -21.05 3.12
CA ARG A 77 21.97 -21.39 1.74
C ARG A 77 21.77 -22.87 1.38
N LYS A 78 21.40 -23.72 2.34
CA LYS A 78 21.23 -25.17 2.11
C LYS A 78 19.84 -25.57 1.60
N LYS A 79 18.99 -24.59 1.28
CA LYS A 79 17.66 -24.79 0.67
C LYS A 79 17.66 -24.39 -0.79
#